data_AF-A0A9W8CNV9-F1
#
_entry.id   AF-A0A9W8CNV9-F1
#
_cell.length_a   1.000
_cell.length_b   1.000
_cell.length_c   1.000
_cell.angle_alpha   90.00
_cell.angle_beta   90.00
_cell.angle_gamma   90.00
#
_symmetry.space_group_name_H-M   'P 1'
#
loop_
_entity.id
_entity.type
_entity.pdbx_description
1 polymer ?
#
loop_
_entity_poly.entity_id
_entity_poly.type
_entity_poly.pdbx_seq_one_letter_code
_entity_poly.pdbx_strand_id
1 'polypeptide(L)'
;NVDITTSRRLWTFCTWSLTWWMPSPFLNWCGRMKRSDVRMAWREKVAICIIIVLIWCALLFVIIGLGLILCPKEHVWTLDDVAGHDSPEDSYVALRGRVYDITEYVNQKHGTNSYPATKEQMMLYSGQEINASFPLPVRTACPALVSPKTDPKYTMYLTSADINALPVFPFTHRVGLLPSSKEISDQSFYKKYVVPTMNMFKIGDVVWDYDWIRSMHKDQGKYWRVINKEVFNLEDYFATIKSPVNSNNGDWRFLNSHIENIFDSKGAGDTDITDRWERIPWSPRERLANYSCMKNLFYVGRVDDRNSVRCLFTNYMLLAFACLLMATVLVKFLAALQIGTKKRPLTPSKFVVCQVPCYTEGEASLAKTIDAVAGLDYDDKKKLIFVICDGNIIGSGNDKPTPRL
;
A
#
# COMPACT_ATOMS: atom_id res chain seq x y z
N ASN A 1 18.01 56.03 10.53
CA ASN A 1 18.16 54.57 10.70
C ASN A 1 16.80 53.94 10.55
N VAL A 2 16.58 53.19 9.48
CA VAL A 2 15.35 52.40 9.31
C VAL A 2 15.54 51.12 10.12
N ASP A 3 14.70 50.90 11.12
CA ASP A 3 14.78 49.70 11.94
C ASP A 3 14.50 48.46 11.09
N ILE A 4 15.49 47.57 11.02
CA ILE A 4 15.36 46.30 10.30
C ILE A 4 14.47 45.39 11.14
N THR A 5 13.32 45.01 10.58
CA THR A 5 12.38 44.09 11.21
C THR A 5 13.02 42.73 11.51
N THR A 6 12.56 42.07 12.57
CA THR A 6 13.01 40.72 12.95
C THR A 6 12.79 39.70 11.84
N SER A 7 11.65 39.78 11.12
CA SER A 7 11.36 38.95 9.94
C SER A 7 12.41 39.11 8.84
N ARG A 8 12.87 40.34 8.58
CA ARG A 8 13.90 40.60 7.57
C ARG A 8 15.24 39.99 7.96
N ARG A 9 15.61 40.07 9.24
CA ARG A 9 16.85 39.46 9.76
C ARG A 9 16.81 37.94 9.63
N LEU A 10 15.71 37.31 10.02
CA LEU A 10 15.54 35.85 9.95
C LEU A 10 15.57 35.35 8.50
N TRP A 11 14.85 36.02 7.59
CA TRP A 11 14.88 35.68 6.17
C TRP A 11 16.29 35.82 5.58
N THR A 12 16.98 36.92 5.90
CA THR A 12 18.36 37.13 5.45
C THR A 12 19.26 35.98 5.93
N PHE A 13 19.15 35.57 7.20
CA PHE A 13 19.86 34.41 7.73
C PHE A 13 19.53 33.12 6.95
N CYS A 14 18.25 32.79 6.75
CA CYS A 14 17.84 31.61 5.98
C CYS A 14 18.38 31.62 4.55
N THR A 15 18.34 32.75 3.85
CA THR A 15 18.88 32.84 2.48
C THR A 15 20.37 32.60 2.43
N TRP A 16 21.13 33.09 3.42
CA TRP A 16 22.56 32.83 3.54
C TRP A 16 22.83 31.36 3.89
N SER A 17 22.03 30.75 4.78
CA SER A 17 22.14 29.32 5.10
C SER A 17 21.83 28.41 3.92
N LEU A 18 20.84 28.73 3.07
CA LEU A 18 20.48 27.91 1.91
C LEU A 18 21.44 28.10 0.72
N THR A 19 22.06 29.28 0.60
CA THR A 19 23.00 29.61 -0.48
C THR A 19 24.46 29.61 -0.03
N TRP A 20 24.75 28.94 1.10
CA TRP A 20 26.07 28.92 1.74
C TRP A 20 27.19 28.38 0.83
N TRP A 21 26.84 27.41 -0.02
CA TRP A 21 27.72 26.76 -1.00
C TRP A 21 28.08 27.67 -2.19
N MET A 22 27.49 28.87 -2.29
CA MET A 22 27.83 29.89 -3.30
C MET A 22 28.39 31.14 -2.62
N PRO A 23 29.72 31.25 -2.45
CA PRO A 23 30.36 32.40 -1.81
C PRO A 23 30.21 33.69 -2.64
N SER A 24 30.19 34.84 -1.97
CA SER A 24 30.08 36.16 -2.63
C SER A 24 31.21 36.51 -3.62
N PRO A 25 32.46 36.02 -3.47
CA PRO A 25 33.50 36.17 -4.50
C PRO A 25 33.14 35.49 -5.83
N PHE A 26 32.52 34.32 -5.78
CA PHE A 26 32.10 33.57 -6.98
C PHE A 26 31.01 34.32 -7.75
N LEU A 27 30.04 34.90 -7.04
CA LEU A 27 28.98 35.72 -7.64
C LEU A 27 29.50 37.03 -8.26
N ASN A 28 30.58 37.57 -7.70
CA ASN A 28 31.23 38.78 -8.23
C ASN A 28 32.05 38.45 -9.48
N TRP A 29 32.85 37.37 -9.45
CA TRP A 29 33.77 37.02 -10.51
C TRP A 29 33.10 36.30 -11.70
N CYS A 30 32.31 35.25 -11.44
CA CYS A 30 31.63 34.49 -12.48
C CYS A 30 30.26 35.08 -12.83
N GLY A 31 29.53 35.60 -11.85
CA GLY A 31 28.18 36.15 -12.05
C GLY A 31 28.13 37.62 -12.50
N ARG A 32 29.27 38.32 -12.56
CA ARG A 32 29.39 39.77 -12.83
C ARG A 32 28.49 40.65 -11.95
N MET A 33 28.05 40.15 -10.79
CA MET A 33 27.18 40.87 -9.85
C MET A 33 28.02 41.70 -8.88
N LYS A 34 28.49 42.87 -9.33
CA LYS A 34 29.38 43.74 -8.55
C LYS A 34 28.71 44.38 -7.33
N ARG A 35 27.42 44.74 -7.44
CA ARG A 35 26.69 45.41 -6.36
C ARG A 35 26.18 44.42 -5.31
N SER A 36 26.15 44.83 -4.04
CA SER A 36 25.73 43.99 -2.91
C SER A 36 24.22 43.72 -2.88
N ASP A 37 23.41 44.70 -3.27
CA ASP A 37 21.96 44.61 -3.43
C ASP A 37 21.56 43.56 -4.48
N VAL A 38 22.22 43.54 -5.64
CA VAL A 38 21.99 42.57 -6.72
C VAL A 38 22.32 41.14 -6.27
N ARG A 39 23.43 40.97 -5.54
CA ARG A 39 23.82 39.66 -4.98
C ARG A 39 22.81 39.16 -3.95
N MET A 40 22.31 40.04 -3.09
CA MET A 40 21.29 39.67 -2.11
C MET A 40 19.98 39.27 -2.81
N ALA A 41 19.52 40.06 -3.79
CA ALA A 41 18.31 39.74 -4.56
C ALA A 41 18.43 38.41 -5.32
N TRP A 42 19.62 38.09 -5.85
CA TRP A 42 19.90 36.78 -6.45
C TRP A 42 19.81 35.64 -5.44
N ARG A 43 20.44 35.79 -4.26
CA ARG A 43 20.39 34.78 -3.19
C ARG A 43 18.97 34.52 -2.72
N GLU A 44 18.15 35.56 -2.59
CA GLU A 44 16.75 35.44 -2.21
C GLU A 44 15.96 34.62 -3.24
N LYS A 45 16.14 34.88 -4.54
CA LYS A 45 15.48 34.12 -5.60
C LYS A 45 15.89 32.65 -5.59
N VAL A 46 17.19 32.36 -5.45
CA VAL A 46 17.68 30.98 -5.39
C VAL A 46 17.20 30.26 -4.13
N ALA A 47 17.20 30.93 -2.97
CA ALA A 47 16.67 30.38 -1.74
C ALA A 47 15.18 30.00 -1.87
N ILE A 48 14.38 30.84 -2.54
CA ILE A 48 12.97 30.51 -2.86
C ILE A 48 12.90 29.26 -3.75
N CYS A 49 13.71 29.16 -4.81
CA CYS A 49 13.74 27.96 -5.65
C CYS A 49 14.13 26.69 -4.87
N ILE A 50 15.13 26.77 -3.98
CA ILE A 50 15.54 25.64 -3.12
C ILE A 50 14.40 25.23 -2.19
N ILE A 51 13.73 26.18 -1.54
CA ILE A 51 12.58 25.90 -0.66
C ILE A 51 11.46 25.21 -1.45
N ILE A 52 11.15 25.68 -2.66
CA ILE A 52 10.15 25.06 -3.52
C ILE A 52 10.53 23.60 -3.83
N VAL A 53 11.78 23.34 -4.22
CA VAL A 53 12.26 21.98 -4.49
C VAL A 53 12.18 21.09 -3.24
N LEU A 54 12.59 21.59 -2.07
CA LEU A 54 12.52 20.84 -0.81
C LEU A 54 11.08 20.49 -0.43
N ILE A 55 10.15 21.43 -0.60
CA ILE A 55 8.72 21.18 -0.35
C ILE A 55 8.18 20.13 -1.34
N TRP A 56 8.57 20.20 -2.61
CA TRP A 56 8.21 19.20 -3.62
C TRP A 56 8.75 17.81 -3.29
N CYS A 57 10.02 17.71 -2.87
CA CYS A 57 10.61 16.44 -2.44
C CYS A 57 9.89 15.88 -1.20
N ALA A 58 9.58 16.73 -0.22
CA ALA A 58 8.83 16.33 0.97
C ALA A 58 7.42 15.83 0.58
N LEU A 59 6.74 16.51 -0.33
CA LEU A 59 5.43 16.11 -0.85
C LEU A 59 5.49 14.76 -1.58
N LEU A 60 6.47 14.56 -2.47
CA LEU A 60 6.68 13.27 -3.13
C LEU A 60 6.99 12.14 -2.14
N PHE A 61 7.80 12.42 -1.12
CA PHE A 61 8.09 11.47 -0.05
C PHE A 61 6.81 11.10 0.73
N VAL A 62 5.95 12.06 1.04
CA VAL A 62 4.68 11.79 1.75
C VAL A 62 3.70 10.98 0.88
N ILE A 63 3.65 11.22 -0.44
CA ILE A 63 2.75 10.50 -1.36
C ILE A 63 3.25 9.07 -1.63
N ILE A 64 4.55 8.91 -1.95
CA ILE A 64 5.10 7.62 -2.42
C ILE A 64 5.90 6.94 -1.31
N GLY A 65 6.84 7.66 -0.71
CA GLY A 65 7.79 7.10 0.27
C GLY A 65 7.12 6.58 1.54
N LEU A 66 6.18 7.34 2.11
CA LEU A 66 5.47 6.95 3.32
C LEU A 66 4.65 5.67 3.11
N GLY A 67 4.02 5.52 1.94
CA GLY A 67 3.30 4.30 1.58
C GLY A 67 4.19 3.06 1.57
N LEU A 68 5.37 3.15 0.95
CA LEU A 68 6.35 2.06 0.89
C LEU A 68 6.97 1.71 2.25
N ILE A 69 7.08 2.69 3.17
CA ILE A 69 7.61 2.49 4.53
C ILE A 69 6.55 1.85 5.44
N LEU A 70 5.32 2.35 5.39
CA LEU A 70 4.23 1.84 6.24
C LEU A 70 3.70 0.48 5.78
N CYS A 71 3.71 0.23 4.46
CA CYS A 71 3.24 -1.01 3.85
C CYS A 71 4.32 -1.54 2.87
N PRO A 72 5.33 -2.27 3.37
CA PRO A 72 6.32 -2.88 2.49
C PRO A 72 5.65 -3.90 1.56
N LYS A 73 6.20 -4.09 0.36
CA LYS A 73 5.73 -5.15 -0.54
C LYS A 73 6.03 -6.50 0.10
N GLU A 74 4.99 -7.30 0.30
CA GLU A 74 5.11 -8.65 0.81
C GLU A 74 4.73 -9.67 -0.27
N HIS A 75 5.43 -10.80 -0.27
CA HIS A 75 5.12 -11.94 -1.12
C HIS A 75 4.10 -12.83 -0.40
N VAL A 76 2.82 -12.48 -0.55
CA VAL A 76 1.69 -13.14 0.09
C VAL A 76 0.54 -13.30 -0.89
N TRP A 77 -0.19 -14.41 -0.79
CA TRP A 77 -1.31 -14.74 -1.67
C TRP A 77 -2.49 -15.28 -0.85
N THR A 78 -3.70 -14.91 -1.25
CA THR A 78 -4.92 -15.59 -0.79
C THR A 78 -5.09 -16.91 -1.55
N LEU A 79 -5.95 -17.80 -1.06
CA LEU A 79 -6.28 -19.01 -1.79
C LEU A 79 -6.99 -18.71 -3.13
N ASP A 80 -7.76 -17.61 -3.20
CA ASP A 80 -8.37 -17.15 -4.45
C ASP A 80 -7.31 -16.65 -5.44
N ASP A 81 -6.27 -15.97 -4.97
CA ASP A 81 -5.13 -15.59 -5.82
C ASP A 81 -4.45 -16.85 -6.38
N VAL A 82 -4.20 -17.86 -5.54
CA VAL A 82 -3.62 -19.15 -5.97
C VAL A 82 -4.51 -19.84 -7.00
N ALA A 83 -5.82 -19.85 -6.80
CA ALA A 83 -6.79 -20.46 -7.70
C ALA A 83 -6.78 -19.85 -9.11
N GLY A 84 -6.34 -18.59 -9.25
CA GLY A 84 -6.16 -17.94 -10.56
C GLY A 84 -4.96 -18.44 -11.36
N HIS A 85 -4.06 -19.21 -10.75
CA HIS A 85 -2.86 -19.77 -11.39
C HIS A 85 -3.06 -21.28 -11.67
N ASP A 86 -3.97 -21.57 -12.61
CA ASP A 86 -4.46 -22.92 -12.93
C ASP A 86 -4.03 -23.43 -14.32
N SER A 87 -3.04 -22.80 -14.95
CA SER A 87 -2.65 -23.06 -16.35
C SER A 87 -1.24 -23.65 -16.48
N PRO A 88 -0.91 -24.35 -17.59
CA PRO A 88 0.42 -24.95 -17.76
C PRO A 88 1.58 -23.95 -17.77
N GLU A 89 1.33 -22.70 -18.16
CA GLU A 89 2.32 -21.63 -18.21
C GLU A 89 2.34 -20.79 -16.92
N ASP A 90 1.38 -21.02 -16.01
CA ASP A 90 1.20 -20.30 -14.76
C ASP A 90 0.43 -21.17 -13.75
N SER A 91 1.17 -21.93 -12.94
CA SER A 91 0.65 -23.01 -12.09
C SER A 91 1.14 -22.91 -10.66
N TYR A 92 0.30 -22.47 -9.73
CA TYR A 92 0.64 -22.36 -8.31
C TYR A 92 -0.11 -23.38 -7.45
N VAL A 93 0.46 -23.72 -6.29
CA VAL A 93 -0.18 -24.55 -5.27
C VAL A 93 0.05 -24.02 -3.87
N ALA A 94 -0.92 -24.28 -3.00
CA ALA A 94 -0.80 -24.04 -1.57
C ALA A 94 -0.51 -25.36 -0.81
N LEU A 95 0.50 -25.38 0.04
CA LEU A 95 0.81 -26.51 0.91
C LEU A 95 1.22 -26.01 2.29
N ARG A 96 0.42 -26.36 3.31
CA ARG A 96 0.62 -26.02 4.73
C ARG A 96 0.91 -24.55 4.97
N GLY A 97 0.04 -23.68 4.43
CA GLY A 97 0.10 -22.24 4.61
C GLY A 97 1.23 -21.54 3.84
N ARG A 98 1.80 -22.20 2.83
CA ARG A 98 2.83 -21.65 1.94
C ARG A 98 2.43 -21.84 0.48
N VAL A 99 2.93 -20.96 -0.37
CA VAL A 99 2.60 -20.92 -1.80
C VAL A 99 3.85 -21.23 -2.61
N TYR A 100 3.66 -22.05 -3.63
CA TYR A 100 4.72 -22.60 -4.46
C TYR A 100 4.39 -22.45 -5.93
N ASP A 101 5.35 -21.99 -6.72
CA ASP A 101 5.27 -21.97 -8.17
C ASP A 101 5.73 -23.32 -8.72
N ILE A 102 4.77 -24.10 -9.23
CA ILE A 102 5.01 -25.43 -9.77
C ILE A 102 4.92 -25.45 -11.30
N THR A 103 4.96 -24.29 -11.96
CA THR A 103 4.85 -24.16 -13.42
C THR A 103 5.86 -25.03 -14.16
N GLU A 104 7.14 -24.92 -13.80
CA GLU A 104 8.17 -25.79 -14.39
C GLU A 104 8.03 -27.24 -13.96
N TYR A 105 7.53 -27.47 -12.74
CA TYR A 105 7.37 -28.81 -12.18
C TYR A 105 6.33 -29.58 -12.98
N VAL A 106 5.09 -29.07 -13.09
CA VAL A 106 3.94 -29.67 -13.80
C VAL A 106 4.24 -30.06 -15.26
N ASN A 107 5.15 -29.36 -15.91
CA ASN A 107 5.53 -29.62 -17.30
C ASN A 107 6.57 -30.74 -17.46
N GLN A 108 7.08 -31.30 -16.37
CA GLN A 108 8.03 -32.42 -16.39
C GLN A 108 7.31 -33.77 -16.37
N LYS A 109 8.07 -34.83 -16.63
CA LYS A 109 7.56 -36.20 -16.45
C LYS A 109 7.54 -36.54 -14.97
N HIS A 110 6.38 -36.94 -14.47
CA HIS A 110 6.17 -37.30 -13.07
C HIS A 110 5.88 -38.78 -12.90
N GLY A 111 6.19 -39.29 -11.71
CA GLY A 111 5.95 -40.67 -11.34
C GLY A 111 7.06 -41.61 -11.81
N THR A 112 6.78 -42.90 -11.71
CA THR A 112 7.71 -43.97 -12.12
C THR A 112 7.23 -44.56 -13.44
N ASN A 113 8.06 -45.35 -14.12
CA ASN A 113 7.62 -46.08 -15.32
C ASN A 113 6.40 -46.97 -15.08
N SER A 114 6.23 -47.48 -13.84
CA SER A 114 5.10 -48.31 -13.43
C SER A 114 3.86 -47.50 -13.05
N TYR A 115 4.03 -46.23 -12.67
CA TYR A 115 2.96 -45.32 -12.25
C TYR A 115 3.29 -43.91 -12.76
N PRO A 116 3.15 -43.65 -14.08
CA PRO A 116 3.36 -42.33 -14.62
C PRO A 116 2.20 -41.42 -14.23
N ALA A 117 2.50 -40.18 -13.86
CA ALA A 117 1.49 -39.14 -13.71
C ALA A 117 1.44 -38.33 -15.01
N THR A 118 0.28 -38.30 -15.66
CA THR A 118 0.10 -37.52 -16.90
C THR A 118 0.04 -36.04 -16.58
N LYS A 119 0.30 -35.20 -17.60
CA LYS A 119 0.22 -33.74 -17.44
C LYS A 119 -1.17 -33.33 -16.97
N GLU A 120 -2.22 -33.93 -17.52
CA GLU A 120 -3.62 -33.66 -17.15
C GLU A 120 -3.89 -33.98 -15.69
N GLN A 121 -3.32 -35.07 -15.16
CA GLN A 121 -3.44 -35.42 -13.75
C GLN A 121 -2.68 -34.45 -12.84
N MET A 122 -1.52 -33.95 -13.29
CA MET A 122 -0.75 -32.94 -12.56
C MET A 122 -1.44 -31.56 -12.57
N MET A 123 -2.13 -31.21 -13.66
CA MET A 123 -2.90 -29.98 -13.74
C MET A 123 -4.05 -29.92 -12.73
N LEU A 124 -4.58 -31.06 -12.26
CA LEU A 124 -5.62 -31.09 -11.21
C LEU A 124 -5.18 -30.47 -9.88
N TYR A 125 -3.87 -30.37 -9.66
CA TYR A 125 -3.31 -29.74 -8.48
C TYR A 125 -3.17 -28.23 -8.65
N SER A 126 -3.09 -27.73 -9.88
CA SER A 126 -2.90 -26.32 -10.17
C SER A 126 -4.03 -25.49 -9.59
N GLY A 127 -3.67 -24.40 -8.92
CA GLY A 127 -4.62 -23.50 -8.26
C GLY A 127 -5.27 -24.08 -7.00
N GLN A 128 -4.80 -25.21 -6.47
CA GLN A 128 -5.42 -25.87 -5.33
C GLN A 128 -4.53 -25.89 -4.08
N GLU A 129 -5.17 -26.10 -2.92
CA GLU A 129 -4.49 -26.51 -1.69
C GLU A 129 -4.30 -28.03 -1.66
N ILE A 130 -3.05 -28.48 -1.56
CA ILE A 130 -2.66 -29.87 -1.79
C ILE A 130 -2.28 -30.62 -0.50
N ASN A 131 -2.76 -30.16 0.66
CA ASN A 131 -2.49 -30.79 1.96
C ASN A 131 -2.91 -32.26 2.01
N ALA A 132 -4.06 -32.59 1.40
CA ALA A 132 -4.60 -33.95 1.35
C ALA A 132 -3.68 -34.93 0.60
N SER A 133 -2.88 -34.43 -0.34
CA SER A 133 -1.93 -35.24 -1.10
C SER A 133 -0.62 -35.51 -0.36
N PHE A 134 -0.37 -34.80 0.74
CA PHE A 134 0.78 -34.99 1.61
C PHE A 134 0.34 -35.14 3.08
N PRO A 135 -0.41 -36.22 3.39
CA PRO A 135 -0.89 -36.46 4.75
C PRO A 135 0.29 -36.80 5.68
N LEU A 136 0.28 -36.22 6.88
CA LEU A 136 1.30 -36.45 7.90
C LEU A 136 0.76 -37.33 9.02
N PRO A 137 1.47 -38.42 9.39
CA PRO A 137 1.23 -39.08 10.66
C PRO A 137 1.46 -38.09 11.80
N VAL A 138 0.60 -38.14 12.83
CA VAL A 138 0.72 -37.27 14.02
C VAL A 138 2.09 -37.44 14.67
N ARG A 139 2.61 -38.67 14.77
CA ARG A 139 3.93 -38.94 15.34
C ARG A 139 5.08 -38.31 14.54
N THR A 140 4.98 -38.27 13.21
CA THR A 140 5.99 -37.63 12.36
C THR A 140 5.99 -36.11 12.53
N ALA A 141 4.81 -35.51 12.65
CA ALA A 141 4.67 -34.07 12.82
C ALA A 141 4.93 -33.60 14.27
N CYS A 142 4.66 -34.46 15.25
CA CYS A 142 4.69 -34.16 16.69
C CYS A 142 5.50 -35.20 17.50
N PRO A 143 6.79 -35.45 17.16
CA PRO A 143 7.58 -36.52 17.75
C PRO A 143 7.88 -36.35 19.25
N ALA A 144 7.76 -35.12 19.76
CA ALA A 144 7.94 -34.82 21.17
C ALA A 144 6.67 -35.04 22.01
N LEU A 145 5.50 -35.20 21.38
CA LEU A 145 4.20 -35.36 22.04
C LEU A 145 3.64 -36.78 21.86
N VAL A 146 3.91 -37.42 20.73
CA VAL A 146 3.47 -38.80 20.46
C VAL A 146 4.66 -39.74 20.43
N SER A 147 4.65 -40.71 21.34
CA SER A 147 5.76 -41.64 21.52
C SER A 147 5.68 -42.85 20.58
N PRO A 148 6.80 -43.58 20.37
CA PRO A 148 6.78 -44.87 19.69
C PRO A 148 5.89 -45.93 20.34
N LYS A 149 5.60 -45.80 21.63
CA LYS A 149 4.69 -46.72 22.35
C LYS A 149 3.24 -46.46 21.96
N THR A 150 2.89 -45.18 21.80
CA THR A 150 1.55 -44.70 21.44
C THR A 150 1.23 -45.02 19.98
N ASP A 151 2.15 -44.72 19.06
CA ASP A 151 1.98 -44.97 17.62
C ASP A 151 3.17 -45.73 17.03
N PRO A 152 3.28 -47.05 17.28
CA PRO A 152 4.44 -47.83 16.84
C PRO A 152 4.55 -47.94 15.31
N LYS A 153 3.44 -47.84 14.60
CA LYS A 153 3.34 -48.07 13.14
C LYS A 153 3.05 -46.82 12.31
N TYR A 154 3.07 -45.62 12.92
CA TYR A 154 2.78 -44.35 12.23
C TYR A 154 1.39 -44.33 11.59
N THR A 155 0.41 -44.92 12.27
CA THR A 155 -0.97 -45.09 11.78
C THR A 155 -1.91 -44.00 12.25
N MET A 156 -1.49 -43.12 13.17
CA MET A 156 -2.30 -42.00 13.62
C MET A 156 -2.32 -40.88 12.57
N TYR A 157 -3.40 -40.79 11.80
CA TYR A 157 -3.69 -39.67 10.89
C TYR A 157 -4.97 -38.98 11.36
N LEU A 158 -4.96 -37.65 11.36
CA LEU A 158 -6.16 -36.87 11.69
C LEU A 158 -7.25 -37.11 10.64
N THR A 159 -8.49 -37.13 11.11
CA THR A 159 -9.66 -37.19 10.23
C THR A 159 -10.06 -35.77 9.87
N SER A 160 -10.23 -35.49 8.57
CA SER A 160 -10.67 -34.17 8.15
C SER A 160 -12.09 -33.90 8.64
N ALA A 161 -12.32 -32.70 9.16
CA ALA A 161 -13.65 -32.26 9.58
C ALA A 161 -14.59 -32.00 8.40
N ASP A 162 -14.04 -31.74 7.21
CA ASP A 162 -14.79 -31.47 5.99
C ASP A 162 -14.32 -32.38 4.85
N ILE A 163 -14.97 -33.54 4.76
CA ILE A 163 -14.66 -34.57 3.74
C ILE A 163 -15.11 -34.10 2.34
N ASN A 164 -16.05 -33.15 2.26
CA ASN A 164 -16.63 -32.68 1.00
C ASN A 164 -15.88 -31.48 0.41
N ALA A 165 -15.10 -30.74 1.22
CA ALA A 165 -14.32 -29.59 0.76
C ALA A 165 -12.91 -29.94 0.23
N LEU A 166 -12.43 -31.17 0.39
CA LEU A 166 -11.11 -31.55 -0.08
C LEU A 166 -11.17 -32.01 -1.55
N PRO A 167 -10.37 -31.43 -2.46
CA PRO A 167 -10.27 -31.93 -3.82
C PRO A 167 -9.80 -33.39 -3.81
N VAL A 168 -10.49 -34.23 -4.60
CA VAL A 168 -10.08 -35.63 -4.76
C VAL A 168 -8.89 -35.68 -5.71
N PHE A 169 -7.70 -35.65 -5.13
CA PHE A 169 -6.46 -35.75 -5.89
C PHE A 169 -6.14 -37.21 -6.26
N PRO A 170 -5.67 -37.49 -7.49
CA PRO A 170 -5.38 -38.84 -7.94
C PRO A 170 -4.19 -39.49 -7.21
N PHE A 171 -3.24 -38.68 -6.72
CA PHE A 171 -2.06 -39.15 -6.01
C PHE A 171 -2.03 -38.65 -4.57
N THR A 172 -1.78 -39.60 -3.65
CA THR A 172 -1.57 -39.34 -2.22
C THR A 172 -0.26 -39.98 -1.78
N HIS A 173 0.62 -39.17 -1.17
CA HIS A 173 1.96 -39.57 -0.75
C HIS A 173 1.96 -40.02 0.71
N ARG A 174 1.10 -40.99 1.03
CA ARG A 174 1.05 -41.58 2.36
C ARG A 174 2.23 -42.54 2.56
N VAL A 175 3.00 -42.31 3.61
CA VAL A 175 4.15 -43.18 3.94
C VAL A 175 3.70 -44.63 4.07
N GLY A 176 4.44 -45.55 3.44
CA GLY A 176 4.17 -46.98 3.46
C GLY A 176 3.05 -47.46 2.54
N LEU A 177 2.36 -46.56 1.80
CA LEU A 177 1.31 -46.93 0.85
C LEU A 177 1.85 -47.71 -0.35
N LEU A 178 3.07 -47.38 -0.80
CA LEU A 178 3.78 -48.03 -1.89
C LEU A 178 5.12 -48.59 -1.37
N PRO A 179 5.13 -49.83 -0.84
CA PRO A 179 6.32 -50.44 -0.25
C PRO A 179 7.48 -50.61 -1.24
N SER A 180 7.20 -50.58 -2.54
CA SER A 180 8.19 -50.68 -3.62
C SER A 180 8.99 -49.40 -3.85
N SER A 181 8.56 -48.24 -3.35
CA SER A 181 9.31 -46.98 -3.42
C SER A 181 10.21 -46.80 -2.19
N LYS A 182 11.47 -46.47 -2.44
CA LYS A 182 12.47 -46.20 -1.39
C LYS A 182 12.14 -44.93 -0.60
N GLU A 183 11.61 -43.92 -1.27
CA GLU A 183 11.27 -42.62 -0.68
C GLU A 183 9.97 -42.68 0.13
N ILE A 184 8.89 -43.23 -0.43
CA ILE A 184 7.58 -43.31 0.23
C ILE A 184 7.62 -44.27 1.44
N SER A 185 8.56 -45.21 1.46
CA SER A 185 8.78 -46.08 2.62
C SER A 185 9.53 -45.40 3.79
N ASP A 186 10.12 -44.22 3.57
CA ASP A 186 10.83 -43.46 4.62
C ASP A 186 9.82 -42.71 5.52
N GLN A 187 9.82 -43.00 6.83
CA GLN A 187 8.96 -42.32 7.81
C GLN A 187 9.22 -40.81 7.91
N SER A 188 10.40 -40.36 7.47
CA SER A 188 10.76 -38.94 7.37
C SER A 188 10.52 -38.36 5.98
N PHE A 189 9.74 -39.04 5.12
CA PHE A 189 9.51 -38.66 3.71
C PHE A 189 9.26 -37.16 3.53
N TYR A 190 8.30 -36.61 4.27
CA TYR A 190 7.91 -35.20 4.16
C TYR A 190 9.06 -34.25 4.48
N LYS A 191 9.77 -34.47 5.60
CA LYS A 191 10.86 -33.58 6.03
C LYS A 191 12.10 -33.71 5.14
N LYS A 192 12.38 -34.92 4.65
CA LYS A 192 13.62 -35.24 3.94
C LYS A 192 13.54 -35.01 2.43
N TYR A 193 12.36 -35.18 1.83
CA TYR A 193 12.17 -35.07 0.38
C TYR A 193 11.22 -33.92 0.02
N VAL A 194 10.01 -33.88 0.61
CA VAL A 194 9.01 -32.87 0.23
C VAL A 194 9.46 -31.46 0.58
N VAL A 195 9.84 -31.19 1.83
CA VAL A 195 10.22 -29.84 2.27
C VAL A 195 11.40 -29.26 1.48
N PRO A 196 12.54 -29.96 1.30
CA PRO A 196 13.64 -29.44 0.49
C PRO A 196 13.25 -29.17 -0.96
N THR A 197 12.51 -30.08 -1.59
CA THR A 197 12.06 -29.91 -2.99
C THR A 197 11.12 -28.72 -3.12
N MET A 198 10.07 -28.65 -2.30
CA MET A 198 9.09 -27.57 -2.37
C MET A 198 9.73 -26.22 -2.03
N ASN A 199 10.70 -26.16 -1.11
CA ASN A 199 11.38 -24.90 -0.77
C ASN A 199 12.12 -24.27 -1.95
N MET A 200 12.54 -25.04 -2.96
CA MET A 200 13.13 -24.48 -4.19
C MET A 200 12.11 -23.69 -5.04
N PHE A 201 10.83 -24.02 -4.88
CA PHE A 201 9.71 -23.44 -5.62
C PHE A 201 8.89 -22.44 -4.78
N LYS A 202 9.33 -22.11 -3.55
CA LYS A 202 8.56 -21.25 -2.65
C LYS A 202 8.55 -19.81 -3.17
N ILE A 203 7.36 -19.26 -3.35
CA ILE A 203 7.17 -17.85 -3.70
C ILE A 203 6.69 -17.00 -2.52
N GLY A 204 5.98 -17.60 -1.55
CA GLY A 204 5.75 -16.99 -0.23
C GLY A 204 4.69 -17.71 0.60
N ASP A 205 3.85 -16.95 1.31
CA ASP A 205 2.96 -17.51 2.34
C ASP A 205 1.48 -17.23 2.01
N VAL A 206 0.61 -18.17 2.41
CA VAL A 206 -0.85 -17.99 2.32
C VAL A 206 -1.28 -16.95 3.36
N VAL A 207 -2.17 -16.04 2.97
CA VAL A 207 -2.77 -15.05 3.89
C VAL A 207 -4.28 -15.17 3.98
N TRP A 208 -4.78 -14.79 5.15
CA TRP A 208 -6.19 -14.85 5.51
C TRP A 208 -6.65 -13.50 6.04
N ASP A 209 -7.80 -13.04 5.57
CA ASP A 209 -8.41 -11.82 6.08
C ASP A 209 -8.78 -11.98 7.57
N TYR A 210 -8.42 -10.98 8.39
CA TYR A 210 -8.63 -11.07 9.83
C TYR A 210 -10.10 -11.10 10.22
N ASP A 211 -10.96 -10.38 9.50
CA ASP A 211 -12.40 -10.36 9.77
C ASP A 211 -13.05 -11.69 9.37
N TRP A 212 -12.57 -12.33 8.29
CA TRP A 212 -12.96 -13.71 7.96
C TRP A 212 -12.57 -14.70 9.07
N ILE A 213 -11.32 -14.67 9.55
CA ILE A 213 -10.88 -15.55 10.66
C ILE A 213 -11.72 -15.28 11.91
N ARG A 214 -12.02 -14.00 12.19
CA ARG A 214 -12.90 -13.61 13.29
C ARG A 214 -14.30 -14.19 13.12
N SER A 215 -14.88 -14.14 11.93
CA SER A 215 -16.22 -14.71 11.68
C SER A 215 -16.23 -16.23 11.87
N MET A 216 -15.21 -16.94 11.36
CA MET A 216 -15.05 -18.38 11.59
C MET A 216 -15.01 -18.73 13.07
N HIS A 217 -14.27 -17.97 13.88
CA HIS A 217 -14.22 -18.17 15.33
C HIS A 217 -15.55 -17.77 16.02
N LYS A 218 -15.98 -16.52 15.83
CA LYS A 218 -17.04 -15.87 16.61
C LYS A 218 -18.43 -16.33 16.23
N ASP A 219 -18.70 -16.40 14.94
CA ASP A 219 -20.04 -16.62 14.41
C ASP A 219 -20.27 -18.12 14.20
N GLN A 220 -19.27 -18.81 13.64
CA GLN A 220 -19.37 -20.24 13.36
C GLN A 220 -18.84 -21.14 14.49
N GLY A 221 -18.19 -20.57 15.51
CA GLY A 221 -17.65 -21.34 16.64
C GLY A 221 -16.48 -22.26 16.27
N LYS A 222 -15.81 -22.02 15.13
CA LYS A 222 -14.75 -22.87 14.58
C LYS A 222 -13.42 -22.63 15.29
N TYR A 223 -12.48 -23.56 15.13
CA TYR A 223 -11.20 -23.57 15.86
C TYR A 223 -10.07 -22.81 15.16
N TRP A 224 -10.40 -21.67 14.54
CA TRP A 224 -9.44 -20.76 13.91
C TRP A 224 -8.93 -19.74 14.90
N ARG A 225 -7.61 -19.63 15.09
CA ARG A 225 -7.01 -18.64 15.99
C ARG A 225 -5.74 -18.06 15.41
N VAL A 226 -5.40 -16.86 15.89
CA VAL A 226 -4.17 -16.16 15.54
C VAL A 226 -3.20 -16.17 16.72
N ILE A 227 -1.94 -16.52 16.48
CA ILE A 227 -0.84 -16.42 17.44
C ILE A 227 0.32 -15.75 16.70
N ASN A 228 0.78 -14.59 17.16
CA ASN A 228 1.89 -13.84 16.55
C ASN A 228 1.72 -13.63 15.04
N LYS A 229 0.52 -13.22 14.60
CA LYS A 229 0.11 -13.09 13.18
C LYS A 229 0.06 -14.39 12.37
N GLU A 230 0.39 -15.53 12.97
CA GLU A 230 0.26 -16.84 12.33
C GLU A 230 -1.14 -17.39 12.60
N VAL A 231 -1.74 -17.99 11.58
CA VAL A 231 -3.09 -18.54 11.62
C VAL A 231 -3.01 -20.04 11.81
N PHE A 232 -3.75 -20.54 12.79
CA PHE A 232 -3.87 -21.96 13.09
C PHE A 232 -5.32 -22.41 13.00
N ASN A 233 -5.55 -23.54 12.33
CA ASN A 233 -6.84 -24.20 12.22
C ASN A 233 -6.76 -25.59 12.88
N LEU A 234 -7.41 -25.74 14.03
CA LEU A 234 -7.45 -27.01 14.79
C LEU A 234 -8.73 -27.81 14.53
N GLU A 235 -9.51 -27.51 13.49
CA GLU A 235 -10.78 -28.19 13.22
C GLU A 235 -10.60 -29.72 13.12
N ASP A 236 -9.64 -30.20 12.35
CA ASP A 236 -9.35 -31.63 12.20
C ASP A 236 -8.93 -32.29 13.53
N TYR A 237 -8.25 -31.54 14.40
CA TYR A 237 -7.89 -32.03 15.74
C TYR A 237 -9.13 -32.23 16.60
N PHE A 238 -9.98 -31.20 16.71
CA PHE A 238 -11.19 -31.28 17.51
C PHE A 238 -12.21 -32.26 16.95
N ALA A 239 -12.34 -32.35 15.62
CA ALA A 239 -13.17 -33.37 14.96
C ALA A 239 -12.67 -34.78 15.27
N THR A 240 -11.35 -35.00 15.25
CA THR A 240 -10.75 -36.30 15.54
C THR A 240 -10.99 -36.72 17.00
N ILE A 241 -10.74 -35.85 17.98
CA ILE A 241 -10.92 -36.20 19.41
C ILE A 241 -12.39 -36.28 19.84
N LYS A 242 -13.30 -35.55 19.16
CA LYS A 242 -14.74 -35.56 19.46
C LYS A 242 -15.50 -36.67 18.69
N SER A 243 -14.85 -37.32 17.72
CA SER A 243 -15.42 -38.44 16.98
C SER A 243 -15.80 -39.59 17.92
N PRO A 244 -16.98 -40.24 17.74
CA PRO A 244 -17.41 -41.36 18.59
C PRO A 244 -16.36 -42.48 18.69
N VAL A 245 -15.62 -42.73 17.62
CA VAL A 245 -14.58 -43.77 17.54
C VAL A 245 -13.38 -43.48 18.45
N ASN A 246 -13.03 -42.20 18.60
CA ASN A 246 -11.80 -41.77 19.27
C ASN A 246 -12.05 -41.07 20.62
N SER A 247 -13.30 -40.74 20.94
CA SER A 247 -13.69 -40.02 22.15
C SER A 247 -13.19 -40.66 23.45
N ASN A 248 -13.06 -42.00 23.47
CA ASN A 248 -12.56 -42.77 24.61
C ASN A 248 -11.05 -43.08 24.55
N ASN A 249 -10.38 -42.72 23.45
CA ASN A 249 -8.95 -42.95 23.28
C ASN A 249 -8.15 -41.66 23.58
N GLY A 250 -7.59 -41.61 24.79
CA GLY A 250 -6.78 -40.50 25.27
C GLY A 250 -5.52 -40.22 24.44
N ASP A 251 -5.06 -41.19 23.63
CA ASP A 251 -3.87 -41.02 22.78
C ASP A 251 -4.04 -39.93 21.73
N TRP A 252 -5.28 -39.65 21.29
CA TRP A 252 -5.57 -38.55 20.36
C TRP A 252 -5.51 -37.17 21.01
N ARG A 253 -5.51 -37.08 22.35
CA ARG A 253 -5.34 -35.83 23.10
C ARG A 253 -3.86 -35.54 23.36
N PHE A 254 -3.10 -35.43 22.27
CA PHE A 254 -1.64 -35.24 22.32
C PHE A 254 -1.20 -33.79 22.53
N LEU A 255 -2.07 -32.80 22.30
CA LEU A 255 -1.80 -31.40 22.61
C LEU A 255 -2.01 -31.13 24.10
N ASN A 256 -1.30 -30.13 24.62
CA ASN A 256 -1.48 -29.71 26.00
C ASN A 256 -2.91 -29.16 26.25
N SER A 257 -3.52 -29.50 27.39
CA SER A 257 -4.88 -29.09 27.76
C SER A 257 -5.09 -27.58 27.78
N HIS A 258 -4.06 -26.78 28.06
CA HIS A 258 -4.15 -25.32 27.94
C HIS A 258 -4.45 -24.86 26.52
N ILE A 259 -3.93 -25.56 25.50
CA ILE A 259 -4.21 -25.28 24.08
C ILE A 259 -5.65 -25.64 23.76
N GLU A 260 -6.11 -26.80 24.22
CA GLU A 260 -7.51 -27.17 24.03
C GLU A 260 -8.46 -26.12 24.62
N ASN A 261 -8.16 -25.64 25.83
CA ASN A 261 -9.00 -24.64 26.52
C ASN A 261 -9.05 -23.28 25.83
N ILE A 262 -7.94 -22.81 25.24
CA ILE A 262 -7.92 -21.50 24.54
C ILE A 262 -8.51 -21.57 23.13
N PHE A 263 -8.52 -22.76 22.50
CA PHE A 263 -9.11 -22.98 21.18
C PHE A 263 -10.59 -23.42 21.25
N ASP A 264 -11.02 -24.20 22.24
CA ASP A 264 -12.41 -24.65 22.41
C ASP A 264 -13.25 -23.64 23.21
N SER A 265 -13.25 -22.39 22.76
CA SER A 265 -14.03 -21.31 23.40
C SER A 265 -15.42 -21.12 22.82
N LYS A 266 -15.81 -21.89 21.78
CA LYS A 266 -17.13 -21.81 21.10
C LYS A 266 -17.55 -20.37 20.75
N GLY A 267 -16.61 -19.56 20.25
CA GLY A 267 -16.83 -18.15 19.90
C GLY A 267 -16.60 -17.14 21.03
N ALA A 268 -16.31 -17.59 22.25
CA ALA A 268 -15.97 -16.69 23.37
C ALA A 268 -14.49 -16.25 23.34
N GLY A 269 -14.20 -15.07 23.92
CA GLY A 269 -12.84 -14.50 24.01
C GLY A 269 -12.28 -13.99 22.68
N ASP A 270 -11.00 -13.64 22.64
CA ASP A 270 -10.39 -13.03 21.45
C ASP A 270 -9.99 -14.04 20.38
N THR A 271 -10.06 -13.64 19.10
CA THR A 271 -9.59 -14.45 17.96
C THR A 271 -8.07 -14.49 17.88
N ASP A 272 -7.43 -13.35 18.13
CA ASP A 272 -6.01 -13.31 18.43
C ASP A 272 -5.79 -13.73 19.89
N ILE A 273 -5.08 -14.83 20.07
CA ILE A 273 -4.82 -15.45 21.38
C ILE A 273 -3.36 -15.33 21.77
N THR A 274 -2.59 -14.46 21.12
CA THR A 274 -1.15 -14.25 21.39
C THR A 274 -0.89 -13.99 22.87
N ASP A 275 -1.60 -13.04 23.48
CA ASP A 275 -1.45 -12.71 24.90
C ASP A 275 -1.78 -13.90 25.82
N ARG A 276 -2.79 -14.69 25.46
CA ARG A 276 -3.19 -15.88 26.24
C ARG A 276 -2.16 -16.99 26.10
N TRP A 277 -1.64 -17.20 24.89
CA TRP A 277 -0.57 -18.13 24.60
C TRP A 277 0.70 -17.80 25.41
N GLU A 278 1.09 -16.53 25.48
CA GLU A 278 2.28 -16.12 26.22
C GLU A 278 2.15 -16.28 27.74
N ARG A 279 0.94 -16.18 28.29
CA ARG A 279 0.67 -16.31 29.73
C ARG A 279 0.55 -17.75 30.24
N ILE A 280 0.51 -18.75 29.35
CA ILE A 280 0.42 -20.15 29.78
C ILE A 280 1.70 -20.54 30.55
N PRO A 281 1.60 -21.22 31.70
CA PRO A 281 2.74 -21.58 32.53
C PRO A 281 3.41 -22.89 32.06
N TRP A 282 3.96 -22.90 30.85
CA TRP A 282 4.72 -24.04 30.30
C TRP A 282 6.23 -23.93 30.53
N SER A 283 6.88 -25.09 30.65
CA SER A 283 8.34 -25.16 30.52
C SER A 283 8.78 -24.85 29.07
N PRO A 284 10.02 -24.38 28.84
CA PRO A 284 10.51 -24.08 27.49
C PRO A 284 10.42 -25.27 26.52
N ARG A 285 10.61 -26.50 27.04
CA ARG A 285 10.54 -27.73 26.25
C ARG A 285 9.11 -28.05 25.83
N GLU A 286 8.14 -27.91 26.73
CA GLU A 286 6.72 -28.14 26.43
C GLU A 286 6.18 -27.11 25.44
N ARG A 287 6.53 -25.84 25.63
CA ARG A 287 6.15 -24.76 24.71
C ARG A 287 6.67 -25.04 23.31
N LEU A 288 7.95 -25.40 23.17
CA LEU A 288 8.54 -25.73 21.87
C LEU A 288 7.90 -26.98 21.24
N ALA A 289 7.66 -28.03 22.03
CA ALA A 289 7.05 -29.27 21.55
C ALA A 289 5.64 -29.05 20.98
N ASN A 290 4.80 -28.32 21.72
CA ASN A 290 3.44 -28.00 21.29
C ASN A 290 3.43 -27.02 20.11
N TYR A 291 4.23 -25.95 20.17
CA TYR A 291 4.30 -24.99 19.07
C TYR A 291 4.78 -25.65 17.77
N SER A 292 5.84 -26.47 17.82
CA SER A 292 6.33 -27.18 16.64
C SER A 292 5.29 -28.16 16.09
N CYS A 293 4.56 -28.86 16.96
CA CYS A 293 3.48 -29.75 16.54
C CYS A 293 2.38 -28.97 15.82
N MET A 294 1.94 -27.85 16.41
CA MET A 294 0.94 -26.97 15.80
C MET A 294 1.41 -26.40 14.46
N LYS A 295 2.67 -25.98 14.38
CA LYS A 295 3.25 -25.45 13.15
C LYS A 295 3.30 -26.48 12.01
N ASN A 296 3.49 -27.75 12.34
CA ASN A 296 3.58 -28.82 11.35
C ASN A 296 2.20 -29.29 10.88
N LEU A 297 1.21 -29.40 11.78
CA LEU A 297 -0.10 -29.96 11.46
C LEU A 297 -1.17 -28.93 11.13
N PHE A 298 -1.21 -27.81 11.84
CA PHE A 298 -2.38 -26.94 11.93
C PHE A 298 -2.14 -25.51 11.41
N TYR A 299 -0.92 -25.18 11.02
CA TYR A 299 -0.60 -23.88 10.44
C TYR A 299 -1.16 -23.79 9.01
N VAL A 300 -1.93 -22.72 8.76
CA VAL A 300 -2.63 -22.50 7.48
C VAL A 300 -2.26 -21.20 6.79
N GLY A 301 -1.40 -20.38 7.39
CA GLY A 301 -0.94 -19.12 6.78
C GLY A 301 -0.75 -18.00 7.80
N ARG A 302 -0.72 -16.77 7.32
CA ARG A 302 -0.61 -15.55 8.14
C ARG A 302 -1.85 -14.68 8.00
N VAL A 303 -2.00 -13.73 8.91
CA VAL A 303 -3.03 -12.68 8.78
C VAL A 303 -2.65 -11.75 7.64
N ASP A 304 -3.63 -11.37 6.82
CA ASP A 304 -3.46 -10.40 5.74
C ASP A 304 -3.40 -8.96 6.30
N ASP A 305 -2.21 -8.36 6.28
CA ASP A 305 -1.98 -6.99 6.74
C ASP A 305 -2.23 -5.94 5.64
N ARG A 306 -2.55 -6.33 4.40
CA ARG A 306 -2.71 -5.38 3.26
C ARG A 306 -3.86 -4.40 3.48
N ASN A 307 -4.94 -4.85 4.12
CA ASN A 307 -6.09 -4.02 4.49
C ASN A 307 -5.98 -3.42 5.90
N SER A 308 -4.81 -3.53 6.55
CA SER A 308 -4.61 -2.94 7.88
C SER A 308 -4.69 -1.42 7.84
N VAL A 309 -5.07 -0.82 8.97
CA VAL A 309 -5.10 0.64 9.15
C VAL A 309 -3.75 1.27 8.82
N ARG A 310 -2.63 0.57 9.09
CA ARG A 310 -1.28 1.04 8.78
C ARG A 310 -1.05 1.18 7.27
N CYS A 311 -1.48 0.18 6.50
CA CYS A 311 -1.36 0.18 5.04
C CYS A 311 -2.33 1.17 4.38
N LEU A 312 -3.56 1.27 4.89
CA LEU A 312 -4.57 2.17 4.34
C LEU A 312 -4.41 3.64 4.77
N PHE A 313 -3.59 3.92 5.81
CA PHE A 313 -3.38 5.27 6.33
C PHE A 313 -2.96 6.26 5.24
N THR A 314 -1.99 5.90 4.40
CA THR A 314 -1.51 6.77 3.32
C THR A 314 -2.62 7.07 2.32
N ASN A 315 -3.43 6.07 1.95
CA ASN A 315 -4.55 6.26 1.02
C ASN A 315 -5.63 7.20 1.60
N TYR A 316 -6.01 7.01 2.86
CA TYR A 316 -6.99 7.88 3.52
C TYR A 316 -6.46 9.29 3.76
N MET A 317 -5.17 9.44 4.09
CA MET A 317 -4.51 10.73 4.22
C MET A 317 -4.54 11.51 2.89
N LEU A 318 -4.22 10.85 1.78
CA LEU A 318 -4.27 11.46 0.44
C LEU A 318 -5.70 11.85 0.05
N LEU A 319 -6.68 10.99 0.36
CA LEU A 319 -8.09 11.30 0.17
C LEU A 319 -8.50 12.54 0.98
N ALA A 320 -8.09 12.63 2.24
CA ALA A 320 -8.38 13.80 3.09
C ALA A 320 -7.81 15.11 2.50
N PHE A 321 -6.58 15.09 1.99
CA PHE A 321 -6.00 16.26 1.31
C PHE A 321 -6.73 16.61 0.02
N ALA A 322 -7.14 15.62 -0.78
CA ALA A 322 -7.94 15.84 -1.98
C ALA A 322 -9.30 16.48 -1.64
N CYS A 323 -9.98 15.98 -0.60
CA CYS A 323 -11.24 16.55 -0.12
C CYS A 323 -11.05 18.00 0.35
N LEU A 324 -9.98 18.30 1.09
CA LEU A 324 -9.67 19.67 1.52
C LEU A 324 -9.43 20.59 0.32
N LEU A 325 -8.66 20.16 -0.68
CA LEU A 325 -8.44 20.95 -1.89
C LEU A 325 -9.74 21.20 -2.64
N MET A 326 -10.56 20.17 -2.86
CA MET A 326 -11.88 20.31 -3.49
C MET A 326 -12.79 21.25 -2.71
N ALA A 327 -12.80 21.18 -1.38
CA ALA A 327 -13.56 22.10 -0.54
C ALA A 327 -13.08 23.56 -0.70
N THR A 328 -11.76 23.80 -0.75
CA THR A 328 -11.24 25.17 -0.96
C THR A 328 -11.58 25.72 -2.35
N VAL A 329 -11.53 24.87 -3.39
CA VAL A 329 -11.93 25.25 -4.74
C VAL A 329 -13.41 25.54 -4.79
N LEU A 330 -14.24 24.72 -4.16
CA LEU A 330 -15.68 24.93 -4.06
C LEU A 330 -16.00 26.25 -3.36
N VAL A 331 -15.37 26.55 -2.22
CA VAL A 331 -15.56 27.83 -1.51
C VAL A 331 -15.15 29.00 -2.40
N LYS A 332 -14.02 28.91 -3.11
CA LYS A 332 -13.60 29.96 -4.05
C LYS A 332 -14.58 30.13 -5.21
N PHE A 333 -15.09 29.03 -5.75
CA PHE A 333 -16.10 29.02 -6.81
C PHE A 333 -17.41 29.68 -6.34
N LEU A 334 -17.91 29.28 -5.17
CA LEU A 334 -19.11 29.87 -4.57
C LEU A 334 -18.92 31.36 -4.26
N ALA A 335 -17.75 31.77 -3.77
CA ALA A 335 -17.43 33.18 -3.56
C ALA A 335 -17.32 33.97 -4.89
N ALA A 336 -16.82 33.33 -5.95
CA ALA A 336 -16.71 33.93 -7.27
C ALA A 336 -18.06 34.09 -7.99
N LEU A 337 -19.10 33.33 -7.62
CA LEU A 337 -20.43 33.42 -8.23
C LEU A 337 -21.12 34.79 -8.04
N GLN A 338 -20.55 35.73 -7.28
CA GLN A 338 -20.98 37.14 -7.20
C GLN A 338 -22.51 37.32 -7.23
N ILE A 339 -23.27 36.52 -6.45
CA ILE A 339 -24.75 36.56 -6.43
C ILE A 339 -25.27 37.88 -5.81
N GLY A 340 -24.38 38.76 -5.36
CA GLY A 340 -24.72 40.11 -4.92
C GLY A 340 -24.94 41.10 -6.06
N THR A 341 -25.81 42.08 -5.85
CA THR A 341 -25.96 43.24 -6.75
C THR A 341 -24.61 43.92 -6.97
N LYS A 342 -24.20 44.13 -8.23
CA LYS A 342 -23.02 44.95 -8.56
C LYS A 342 -23.17 46.32 -7.88
N LYS A 343 -22.48 46.54 -6.75
CA LYS A 343 -22.34 47.89 -6.20
C LYS A 343 -21.56 48.67 -7.23
N ARG A 344 -22.23 49.60 -7.92
CA ARG A 344 -21.51 50.57 -8.75
C ARG A 344 -20.48 51.25 -7.84
N PRO A 345 -19.20 51.31 -8.21
CA PRO A 345 -18.24 52.07 -7.44
C PRO A 345 -18.78 53.50 -7.30
N LEU A 346 -18.69 54.08 -6.12
CA LEU A 346 -19.02 55.49 -5.93
C LEU A 346 -18.27 56.30 -6.97
N THR A 347 -18.99 57.13 -7.73
CA THR A 347 -18.39 58.03 -8.73
C THR A 347 -17.26 58.80 -8.05
N PRO A 348 -16.00 58.65 -8.51
CA PRO A 348 -14.87 59.32 -7.90
C PRO A 348 -15.12 60.83 -7.88
N SER A 349 -15.15 61.44 -6.70
CA SER A 349 -15.35 62.89 -6.56
C SER A 349 -14.10 63.72 -6.89
N LYS A 350 -13.00 63.04 -7.23
CA LYS A 350 -11.69 63.63 -7.53
C LYS A 350 -11.63 64.08 -8.99
N PHE A 351 -10.83 65.11 -9.25
CA PHE A 351 -10.46 65.50 -10.61
C PHE A 351 -9.59 64.41 -11.26
N VAL A 352 -9.89 64.09 -12.52
CA VAL A 352 -9.20 63.05 -13.29
C VAL A 352 -8.61 63.68 -14.54
N VAL A 353 -7.33 63.42 -14.78
CA VAL A 353 -6.64 63.79 -16.01
C VAL A 353 -6.48 62.53 -16.86
N CYS A 354 -7.16 62.50 -18.00
CA CYS A 354 -7.05 61.43 -18.99
C CYS A 354 -5.96 61.82 -20.00
N GLN A 355 -4.75 61.28 -19.81
CA GLN A 355 -3.64 61.52 -20.73
C GLN A 355 -3.78 60.63 -21.96
N VAL A 356 -3.85 61.24 -23.13
CA VAL A 356 -3.98 60.54 -24.42
C VAL A 356 -2.72 60.83 -25.24
N PRO A 357 -1.72 59.93 -25.23
CA PRO A 357 -0.55 60.08 -26.08
C PRO A 357 -0.90 59.66 -27.53
N CYS A 358 -0.60 60.53 -28.48
CA CYS A 358 -0.92 60.35 -29.90
C CYS A 358 0.37 60.27 -30.72
N TYR A 359 0.54 59.18 -31.47
CA TYR A 359 1.75 58.91 -32.27
C TYR A 359 1.40 58.63 -33.72
N THR A 360 1.60 59.63 -34.60
CA THR A 360 1.35 59.52 -36.05
C THR A 360 0.03 58.83 -36.46
N GLU A 361 -1.00 58.93 -35.61
CA GLU A 361 -2.31 58.30 -35.82
C GLU A 361 -3.20 59.10 -36.78
N GLY A 362 -4.15 58.43 -37.44
CA GLY A 362 -5.14 59.09 -38.30
C GLY A 362 -6.31 59.70 -37.53
N GLU A 363 -6.97 60.71 -38.12
CA GLU A 363 -8.10 61.45 -37.53
C GLU A 363 -9.20 60.51 -37.01
N ALA A 364 -9.58 59.49 -37.78
CA ALA A 364 -10.60 58.52 -37.37
C ALA A 364 -10.19 57.67 -36.15
N SER A 365 -8.89 57.42 -35.94
CA SER A 365 -8.36 56.71 -34.76
C SER A 365 -8.38 57.62 -33.54
N LEU A 366 -7.93 58.85 -33.72
CA LEU A 366 -7.93 59.88 -32.68
C LEU A 366 -9.34 60.20 -32.21
N ALA A 367 -10.29 60.39 -33.13
CA ALA A 367 -11.69 60.64 -32.82
C ALA A 367 -12.29 59.50 -31.99
N LYS A 368 -12.11 58.23 -32.42
CA LYS A 368 -12.59 57.07 -31.65
C LYS A 368 -12.02 57.01 -30.24
N THR A 369 -10.73 57.29 -30.08
CA THR A 369 -10.06 57.26 -28.78
C THR A 369 -10.55 58.40 -27.88
N ILE A 370 -10.66 59.62 -28.41
CA ILE A 370 -11.14 60.79 -27.67
C ILE A 370 -12.62 60.62 -27.30
N ASP A 371 -13.47 60.15 -28.22
CA ASP A 371 -14.89 59.88 -27.97
C ASP A 371 -15.08 58.79 -26.91
N ALA A 372 -14.25 57.74 -26.93
CA ALA A 372 -14.28 56.70 -25.90
C ALA A 372 -13.87 57.24 -24.52
N VAL A 373 -12.89 58.13 -24.46
CA VAL A 373 -12.46 58.79 -23.21
C VAL A 373 -13.50 59.82 -22.73
N ALA A 374 -14.13 60.53 -23.66
CA ALA A 374 -15.22 61.46 -23.38
C ALA A 374 -16.46 60.72 -22.85
N GLY A 375 -16.76 59.53 -23.38
CA GLY A 375 -17.89 58.69 -22.96
C GLY A 375 -17.70 57.93 -21.64
N LEU A 376 -16.60 58.15 -20.91
CA LEU A 376 -16.41 57.55 -19.58
C LEU A 376 -17.35 58.18 -18.55
N ASP A 377 -17.83 57.36 -17.61
CA ASP A 377 -18.72 57.72 -16.48
C ASP A 377 -18.13 58.71 -15.45
N TYR A 378 -16.98 59.34 -15.74
CA TYR A 378 -16.44 60.43 -14.92
C TYR A 378 -17.19 61.72 -15.22
N ASP A 379 -17.59 62.45 -14.16
CA ASP A 379 -18.25 63.77 -14.25
C ASP A 379 -17.45 64.71 -15.16
N ASP A 380 -18.09 65.20 -16.21
CA ASP A 380 -17.49 66.11 -17.20
C ASP A 380 -16.91 67.37 -16.57
N LYS A 381 -17.46 67.83 -15.44
CA LYS A 381 -16.94 69.00 -14.70
C LYS A 381 -15.59 68.75 -14.02
N LYS A 382 -15.17 67.49 -13.93
CA LYS A 382 -13.95 67.05 -13.22
C LYS A 382 -13.02 66.23 -14.10
N LYS A 383 -13.32 66.14 -15.39
CA LYS A 383 -12.56 65.38 -16.39
C LYS A 383 -11.78 66.35 -17.26
N LEU A 384 -10.46 66.20 -17.27
CA LEU A 384 -9.57 66.90 -18.21
C LEU A 384 -8.97 65.87 -19.17
N ILE A 385 -9.27 65.98 -20.45
CA ILE A 385 -8.59 65.21 -21.49
C ILE A 385 -7.34 65.98 -21.89
N PHE A 386 -6.17 65.39 -21.65
CA PHE A 386 -4.88 65.98 -21.97
C PHE A 386 -4.22 65.21 -23.10
N VAL A 387 -4.33 65.75 -24.31
CA VAL A 387 -3.81 65.13 -25.53
C VAL A 387 -2.34 65.53 -25.71
N ILE A 388 -1.46 64.53 -25.84
CA ILE A 388 -0.02 64.71 -25.99
C ILE A 388 0.38 64.20 -27.38
N CYS A 389 0.65 65.12 -28.30
CA CYS A 389 1.10 64.78 -29.65
C CYS A 389 2.62 64.61 -29.72
N ASP A 390 3.07 63.71 -30.57
CA ASP A 390 4.46 63.35 -30.83
C ASP A 390 5.30 64.42 -31.57
N GLY A 391 4.67 65.50 -32.05
CA GLY A 391 5.31 66.66 -32.67
C GLY A 391 4.77 66.95 -34.07
N ASN A 392 5.45 67.82 -34.83
CA ASN A 392 5.07 68.11 -36.22
C ASN A 392 5.50 67.00 -37.19
N ILE A 393 5.07 65.76 -36.93
CA ILE A 393 5.36 64.57 -37.73
C ILE A 393 4.08 64.18 -38.48
N ILE A 394 4.20 63.91 -39.78
CA ILE A 394 3.09 63.46 -40.62
C ILE A 394 3.13 61.93 -40.70
N GLY A 395 2.10 61.28 -40.17
CA GLY A 395 1.93 59.83 -40.24
C GLY A 395 1.61 59.35 -41.66
N SER A 396 1.89 58.08 -41.94
CA SER A 396 1.55 57.48 -43.25
C SER A 396 0.04 57.49 -43.46
N GLY A 397 -0.43 58.17 -44.50
CA GLY A 397 -1.87 58.30 -44.81
C GLY A 397 -2.56 59.54 -44.23
N ASN A 398 -1.83 60.48 -43.62
CA ASN A 398 -2.38 61.75 -43.12
C ASN A 398 -1.90 62.95 -43.95
N ASP A 399 -2.77 63.94 -44.14
CA ASP A 399 -2.45 65.18 -44.88
C ASP A 399 -1.87 66.30 -43.98
N LYS A 400 -1.92 66.11 -42.66
CA LYS A 400 -1.48 67.08 -41.64
C LYS A 400 -0.71 66.38 -40.52
N PRO A 401 0.19 67.10 -39.81
CA PRO A 401 0.87 66.56 -38.64
C PRO A 401 -0.11 66.36 -37.47
N THR A 402 0.20 65.43 -36.57
CA THR A 402 -0.65 65.02 -35.42
C THR A 402 -1.29 66.18 -34.62
N PRO A 403 -0.62 67.33 -34.36
CA PRO A 403 -1.23 68.46 -33.63
C PRO A 403 -2.20 69.32 -34.46
N ARG A 404 -2.26 69.12 -35.78
CA ARG A 404 -3.10 69.89 -36.72
C ARG A 404 -4.22 69.06 -37.38
N LEU A 405 -4.24 67.76 -37.09
CA LEU A 405 -5.41 66.91 -37.26
C LEU A 405 -6.43 67.32 -36.20
#